data_AF-A0A326TSP4-F1
#
_entry.id   AF-A0A326TSP4-F1
#
_cell.length_a   1.000
_cell.length_b   1.000
_cell.length_c   1.000
_cell.angle_alpha   90.00
_cell.angle_beta   90.00
_cell.angle_gamma   90.00
#
_symmetry.space_group_name_H-M   'P 1'
#
loop_
_entity.id
_entity.type
_entity.pdbx_description
1 polymer ?
#
loop_
_entity_poly.entity_id
_entity_poly.type
_entity_poly.pdbx_seq_one_letter_code
_entity_poly.pdbx_strand_id
1 'polypeptide(L)'
;MYQSRYQSRSIKRRGTGRKARALFPFVLVCMAFLLNACGLNAGAHGTVYHGDESRIEQKKYGQNIHNEQLENLPTQSMKNRAKETLQVFENIVNQLKGSGGESASLQQRLDSAKKQLTTLTRQQDYYSFSAQLAVDLTEAQKARAGGNAQSLLSILKEEGENWGNAHKWHNPYDGKDYLLDSSYLELDDGYGVIPDLKAELAQGGSSQKVYDDIANALFHLYMLEANFNDTTPYNKEHPTDRQLLKHYDAQNGQVLVVSLTEQALRVYENGQFTKAFLVTTGRYNRPTPPGIFPLSDYLTNQLMMTLEPPGSPEYYDPVTVNYTIKFRDVGYLLHDTWWRKDYGPYTQFPHQDSGGDKQAGTGSHGCVNLPTEQLGWIFHNIKPGSKIIIY
;
A
#
# COMPACT_ATOMS: atom_id res chain seq x y z
N MET A 1 22.53 -5.58 -18.40
CA MET A 1 22.29 -4.83 -19.65
C MET A 1 21.18 -5.54 -20.43
N TYR A 2 19.94 -5.09 -20.29
CA TYR A 2 18.85 -5.49 -21.19
C TYR A 2 18.11 -4.23 -21.60
N GLN A 3 18.38 -3.80 -22.83
CA GLN A 3 17.58 -2.81 -23.54
C GLN A 3 16.61 -3.54 -24.49
N SER A 4 15.44 -2.92 -24.64
CA SER A 4 14.58 -2.94 -25.84
C SER A 4 13.66 -4.13 -26.03
N ARG A 5 12.34 -3.86 -26.02
CA ARG A 5 11.58 -3.57 -27.26
C ARG A 5 10.15 -3.11 -26.93
N TYR A 6 9.90 -1.79 -27.01
CA TYR A 6 8.58 -1.26 -27.32
C TYR A 6 8.55 -0.94 -28.82
N GLN A 7 7.73 -1.66 -29.59
CA GLN A 7 7.54 -1.37 -31.01
C GLN A 7 6.55 -0.22 -31.19
N SER A 8 7.02 0.85 -31.82
CA SER A 8 6.23 1.97 -32.33
C SER A 8 5.32 1.54 -33.49
N ARG A 9 4.01 1.69 -33.35
CA ARG A 9 3.08 1.64 -34.50
C ARG A 9 3.08 2.99 -35.21
N SER A 10 3.62 3.02 -36.43
CA SER A 10 3.55 4.19 -37.32
C SER A 10 2.15 4.33 -37.91
N ILE A 11 1.47 5.45 -37.68
CA ILE A 11 0.25 5.84 -38.39
C ILE A 11 0.65 6.66 -39.63
N LYS A 12 0.32 6.14 -40.82
CA LYS A 12 0.50 6.81 -42.11
C LYS A 12 -0.35 8.07 -42.18
N ARG A 13 0.29 9.22 -42.43
CA ARG A 13 -0.35 10.45 -42.91
C ARG A 13 -0.84 10.26 -44.36
N ARG A 14 -2.08 10.66 -44.63
CA ARG A 14 -2.53 11.15 -45.95
C ARG A 14 -3.07 12.56 -45.74
N GLY A 15 -2.49 13.51 -46.47
CA GLY A 15 -2.91 14.90 -46.49
C GLY A 15 -3.86 15.18 -47.67
N THR A 16 -4.79 16.11 -47.42
CA THR A 16 -5.36 17.13 -48.31
C THR A 16 -5.85 18.20 -47.32
N GLY A 17 -5.64 19.52 -47.42
CA GLY A 17 -5.31 20.40 -48.52
C GLY A 17 -6.46 21.41 -48.67
N ARG A 18 -6.44 22.55 -47.94
CA ARG A 18 -6.88 23.88 -48.45
C ARG A 18 -6.67 25.02 -47.45
N LYS A 19 -6.39 26.19 -48.04
CA LYS A 19 -5.93 27.47 -47.49
C LYS A 19 -7.08 28.34 -46.98
N ALA A 20 -6.80 29.21 -46.00
CA ALA A 20 -7.30 30.59 -45.97
C ALA A 20 -6.41 31.47 -45.05
N ARG A 21 -6.12 32.70 -45.51
CA ARG A 21 -5.30 33.76 -44.89
C ARG A 21 -6.20 34.81 -44.20
N ALA A 22 -5.73 35.46 -43.13
CA ALA A 22 -5.82 36.90 -42.80
C ALA A 22 -5.23 37.11 -41.38
N LEU A 23 -4.10 37.80 -41.16
CA LEU A 23 -3.83 39.26 -41.02
C LEU A 23 -4.48 39.95 -39.77
N PHE A 24 -3.59 40.21 -38.78
CA PHE A 24 -3.46 41.24 -37.69
C PHE A 24 -4.31 42.55 -37.74
N PRO A 25 -4.35 43.47 -36.72
CA PRO A 25 -3.55 43.63 -35.47
C PRO A 25 -4.26 44.19 -34.18
N PHE A 26 -3.48 44.30 -33.08
CA PHE A 26 -3.44 45.30 -31.96
C PHE A 26 -4.70 46.03 -31.45
N VAL A 27 -4.91 46.02 -30.11
CA VAL A 27 -5.09 47.24 -29.26
C VAL A 27 -4.56 46.97 -27.83
N LEU A 28 -3.75 47.91 -27.34
CA LEU A 28 -3.18 48.09 -25.99
C LEU A 28 -3.97 49.22 -25.27
N VAL A 29 -3.66 49.53 -23.98
CA VAL A 29 -4.09 50.71 -23.14
C VAL A 29 -5.12 50.34 -22.06
N CYS A 30 -5.07 50.72 -20.77
CA CYS A 30 -4.15 51.40 -19.83
C CYS A 30 -4.70 51.11 -18.39
N MET A 31 -3.88 51.00 -17.32
CA MET A 31 -3.57 52.04 -16.29
C MET A 31 -4.77 52.92 -15.87
N ALA A 32 -5.03 53.33 -14.62
CA ALA A 32 -4.49 53.20 -13.26
C ALA A 32 -5.52 53.95 -12.34
N PHE A 33 -5.61 53.74 -11.02
CA PHE A 33 -5.15 54.61 -9.90
C PHE A 33 -5.94 54.16 -8.64
N LEU A 34 -5.33 53.79 -7.49
CA LEU A 34 -4.87 54.64 -6.34
C LEU A 34 -6.07 55.28 -5.58
N LEU A 35 -6.22 55.37 -4.25
CA LEU A 35 -5.44 55.31 -2.99
C LEU A 35 -6.47 55.16 -1.84
N ASN A 36 -6.19 54.66 -0.62
CA ASN A 36 -5.50 55.30 0.51
C ASN A 36 -5.51 54.30 1.70
N ALA A 37 -4.39 54.00 2.38
CA ALA A 37 -3.85 54.68 3.59
C ALA A 37 -4.76 54.51 4.83
N CYS A 38 -4.39 54.12 6.05
CA CYS A 38 -3.17 53.99 6.88
C CYS A 38 -3.42 52.79 7.84
N GLY A 39 -2.51 52.26 8.67
CA GLY A 39 -1.27 52.76 9.25
C GLY A 39 -0.52 51.65 10.00
N LEU A 40 0.70 51.97 10.41
CA LEU A 40 1.65 51.12 11.11
C LEU A 40 1.15 50.70 12.50
N ASN A 41 1.44 49.45 12.89
CA ASN A 41 2.15 49.21 14.16
C ASN A 41 2.88 47.87 14.15
N ALA A 42 4.16 47.93 14.49
CA ALA A 42 4.99 46.78 14.79
C ALA A 42 4.66 46.26 16.19
N GLY A 43 4.50 44.94 16.32
CA GLY A 43 4.30 44.27 17.60
C GLY A 43 4.43 42.77 17.40
N ALA A 44 5.63 42.25 17.63
CA ALA A 44 5.88 40.83 17.71
C ALA A 44 5.06 40.24 18.86
N HIS A 45 4.15 39.31 18.56
CA HIS A 45 3.66 38.29 19.49
C HIS A 45 3.08 37.13 18.66
N GLY A 46 3.62 35.93 18.85
CA GLY A 46 3.12 34.72 18.24
C GLY A 46 1.68 34.46 18.68
N THR A 47 0.77 34.37 17.72
CA THR A 47 -0.61 33.92 17.94
C THR A 47 -0.77 32.53 17.35
N VAL A 48 -0.87 31.57 18.26
CA VAL A 48 -1.47 30.25 18.02
C VAL A 48 -2.86 30.48 17.44
N TYR A 49 -3.09 30.08 16.19
CA TYR A 49 -4.42 30.06 15.59
C TYR A 49 -5.06 28.70 15.84
N HIS A 50 -6.02 28.69 16.76
CA HIS A 50 -7.10 27.71 16.82
C HIS A 50 -8.07 28.00 15.66
N GLY A 51 -8.25 27.04 14.77
CA GLY A 51 -9.31 27.01 13.76
C GLY A 51 -10.01 25.67 13.86
N ASP A 52 -11.17 25.67 14.52
CA ASP A 52 -12.15 24.57 14.51
C ASP A 52 -12.73 24.43 13.10
N GLU A 53 -12.49 23.28 12.46
CA GLU A 53 -13.42 22.65 11.50
C GLU A 53 -13.08 21.16 11.36
N SER A 54 -13.31 20.43 12.45
CA SER A 54 -13.47 18.98 12.45
C SER A 54 -14.81 18.60 11.81
N ARG A 55 -14.86 17.64 10.86
CA ARG A 55 -15.93 16.58 10.82
C ARG A 55 -15.93 15.54 9.70
N ILE A 56 -14.86 15.35 8.91
CA ILE A 56 -14.83 14.23 7.95
C ILE A 56 -13.58 13.38 8.24
N GLU A 57 -13.83 12.19 8.82
CA GLU A 57 -12.96 11.00 8.86
C GLU A 57 -11.83 10.83 9.90
N GLN A 58 -11.79 11.61 10.98
CA GLN A 58 -11.05 11.18 12.20
C GLN A 58 -11.77 10.08 13.02
N LYS A 59 -12.83 9.46 12.47
CA LYS A 59 -13.67 8.46 13.17
C LYS A 59 -13.34 6.99 12.90
N LYS A 60 -12.20 6.67 12.28
CA LYS A 60 -11.69 5.28 12.25
C LYS A 60 -10.42 5.03 13.06
N TYR A 61 -9.60 6.06 13.32
CA TYR A 61 -8.46 5.96 14.23
C TYR A 61 -8.21 7.31 14.91
N GLY A 62 -8.90 7.56 16.04
CA GLY A 62 -8.79 8.77 16.85
C GLY A 62 -9.42 8.55 18.22
N GLN A 63 -8.64 8.83 19.27
CA GLN A 63 -8.83 8.43 20.66
C GLN A 63 -10.16 8.84 21.31
N ASN A 64 -10.80 7.91 22.01
CA ASN A 64 -11.73 8.23 23.10
C ASN A 64 -10.93 8.28 24.40
N ILE A 65 -10.63 9.48 24.91
CA ILE A 65 -10.13 9.64 26.28
C ILE A 65 -11.34 9.49 27.23
N HIS A 66 -11.65 8.23 27.60
CA HIS A 66 -12.15 7.77 28.91
C HIS A 66 -12.63 6.30 28.86
N ASN A 67 -11.68 5.37 29.01
CA ASN A 67 -11.73 4.20 29.92
C ASN A 67 -10.59 3.24 29.51
N GLU A 68 -9.40 3.39 30.11
CA GLU A 68 -8.26 2.45 29.92
C GLU A 68 -8.63 0.98 30.25
N GLN A 69 -9.79 0.73 30.87
CA GLN A 69 -10.28 -0.61 31.19
C GLN A 69 -11.10 -1.28 30.07
N LEU A 70 -11.61 -0.54 29.07
CA LEU A 70 -12.37 -1.10 27.94
C LEU A 70 -11.51 -1.34 26.69
N GLU A 71 -10.34 -0.68 26.57
CA GLU A 71 -9.44 -0.73 25.40
C GLU A 71 -8.65 -2.05 25.23
N ASN A 72 -8.85 -3.01 26.14
CA ASN A 72 -8.15 -4.30 26.10
C ASN A 72 -9.08 -5.50 25.86
N LEU A 73 -10.39 -5.29 25.71
CA LEU A 73 -11.35 -6.36 25.48
C LEU A 73 -11.64 -6.54 23.98
N PRO A 74 -11.61 -7.78 23.46
CA PRO A 74 -11.89 -8.05 22.05
C PRO A 74 -13.34 -7.74 21.67
N THR A 75 -13.53 -7.06 20.54
CA THR A 75 -14.86 -6.77 19.99
C THR A 75 -15.56 -8.04 19.49
N GLN A 76 -16.89 -8.00 19.36
CA GLN A 76 -17.64 -9.15 18.81
C GLN A 76 -17.26 -9.45 17.35
N SER A 77 -16.95 -8.42 16.56
CA SER A 77 -16.50 -8.57 15.18
C SER A 77 -15.18 -9.36 15.11
N MET A 78 -14.20 -9.02 15.97
CA MET A 78 -12.93 -9.76 16.06
C MET A 78 -13.15 -11.24 16.39
N LYS A 79 -14.03 -11.54 17.34
CA LYS A 79 -14.36 -12.92 17.73
C LYS A 79 -14.99 -13.70 16.58
N ASN A 80 -15.93 -13.09 15.86
CA ASN A 80 -16.60 -13.72 14.73
C ASN A 80 -15.62 -13.99 13.59
N ARG A 81 -14.78 -13.02 13.21
CA ARG A 81 -13.79 -13.19 12.14
C ARG A 81 -12.77 -14.29 12.45
N ALA A 82 -12.27 -14.34 13.69
CA ALA A 82 -11.36 -15.40 14.13
C ALA A 82 -12.02 -16.79 14.00
N LYS A 83 -13.30 -16.90 14.36
CA LYS A 83 -14.07 -18.15 14.23
C LYS A 83 -14.31 -18.54 12.77
N GLU A 84 -14.70 -17.59 11.93
CA GLU A 84 -14.94 -17.81 10.50
C GLU A 84 -13.68 -18.24 9.76
N THR A 85 -12.55 -17.55 10.02
CA THR A 85 -11.26 -17.89 9.42
C THR A 85 -10.80 -19.28 9.88
N LEU A 86 -11.01 -19.62 11.16
CA LEU A 86 -10.67 -20.95 11.69
C LEU A 86 -11.53 -22.03 11.03
N GLN A 87 -12.79 -21.74 10.72
CA GLN A 87 -13.66 -22.64 10.00
C GLN A 87 -13.20 -22.86 8.55
N VAL A 88 -12.72 -21.82 7.86
CA VAL A 88 -12.11 -21.95 6.52
C VAL A 88 -10.88 -22.86 6.59
N PHE A 89 -9.98 -22.62 7.56
CA PHE A 89 -8.81 -23.46 7.77
C PHE A 89 -9.19 -24.92 8.05
N GLU A 90 -10.17 -25.15 8.93
CA GLU A 90 -10.70 -26.49 9.23
C GLU A 90 -11.22 -27.19 7.97
N ASN A 91 -12.00 -26.49 7.14
CA ASN A 91 -12.56 -27.07 5.92
C ASN A 91 -11.45 -27.51 4.95
N ILE A 92 -10.40 -26.72 4.79
CA ILE A 92 -9.26 -27.07 3.93
C ILE A 92 -8.50 -28.27 4.50
N VAL A 93 -8.20 -28.28 5.80
CA VAL A 93 -7.51 -29.42 6.45
C VAL A 93 -8.33 -30.71 6.32
N ASN A 94 -9.66 -30.62 6.44
CA ASN A 94 -10.55 -31.76 6.23
C ASN A 94 -10.51 -32.28 4.78
N GLN A 95 -10.44 -31.40 3.78
CA GLN A 95 -10.29 -31.79 2.38
C GLN A 95 -8.95 -32.47 2.10
N LEU A 96 -7.91 -32.15 2.87
CA LEU A 96 -6.57 -32.74 2.76
C LEU A 96 -6.45 -34.12 3.44
N LYS A 97 -7.48 -34.62 4.14
CA LYS A 97 -7.42 -35.93 4.81
C LYS A 97 -7.12 -37.05 3.82
N GLY A 98 -6.05 -37.81 4.09
CA GLY A 98 -5.59 -38.93 3.25
C GLY A 98 -4.44 -38.60 2.28
N SER A 99 -3.93 -37.37 2.27
CA SER A 99 -2.87 -36.92 1.34
C SER A 99 -1.42 -37.11 1.83
N GLY A 100 -1.18 -37.67 3.04
CA GLY A 100 0.17 -37.95 3.57
C GLY A 100 0.59 -37.10 4.77
N GLY A 101 1.91 -36.94 5.00
CA GLY A 101 2.48 -36.37 6.23
C GLY A 101 2.20 -34.88 6.50
N GLU A 102 2.09 -34.05 5.46
CA GLU A 102 1.78 -32.61 5.61
C GLU A 102 0.40 -32.39 6.24
N SER A 103 -0.58 -33.24 5.90
CA SER A 103 -1.93 -33.24 6.48
C SER A 103 -1.91 -33.41 8.00
N ALA A 104 -1.01 -34.24 8.55
CA ALA A 104 -0.89 -34.44 9.99
C ALA A 104 -0.36 -33.19 10.71
N SER A 105 0.61 -32.48 10.12
CA SER A 105 1.14 -31.23 10.68
C SER A 105 0.10 -30.10 10.70
N LEU A 106 -0.71 -29.99 9.65
CA LEU A 106 -1.78 -28.99 9.56
C LEU A 106 -2.93 -29.32 10.53
N GLN A 107 -3.24 -30.62 10.71
CA GLN A 107 -4.20 -31.07 11.71
C GLN A 107 -3.77 -30.68 13.14
N GLN A 108 -2.49 -30.87 13.49
CA GLN A 108 -1.97 -30.45 14.80
C GLN A 108 -2.10 -28.94 15.02
N ARG A 109 -1.80 -28.13 14.00
CA ARG A 109 -1.96 -26.67 14.07
C ARG A 109 -3.43 -26.27 14.23
N LEU A 110 -4.33 -26.92 13.48
CA LEU A 110 -5.77 -26.72 13.61
C LEU A 110 -6.27 -27.03 15.03
N ASP A 111 -5.85 -28.16 15.60
CA ASP A 111 -6.23 -28.56 16.96
C ASP A 111 -5.71 -27.56 18.00
N SER A 112 -4.47 -27.07 17.82
CA SER A 112 -3.90 -26.01 18.66
C SER A 112 -4.68 -24.70 18.54
N ALA A 113 -5.03 -24.28 17.33
CA ALA A 113 -5.78 -23.05 17.09
C ALA A 113 -7.19 -23.11 17.71
N LYS A 114 -7.88 -24.25 17.57
CA LYS A 114 -9.18 -24.49 18.23
C LYS A 114 -9.08 -24.37 19.75
N LYS A 115 -8.05 -24.98 20.35
CA LYS A 115 -7.82 -24.89 21.79
C LYS A 115 -7.55 -23.44 22.21
N GLN A 116 -6.65 -22.76 21.50
CA GLN A 116 -6.25 -21.38 21.81
C GLN A 116 -7.44 -20.42 21.79
N LEU A 117 -8.30 -20.50 20.77
CA LEU A 117 -9.46 -19.61 20.61
C LEU A 117 -10.41 -19.64 21.81
N THR A 118 -10.53 -20.77 22.52
CA THR A 118 -11.40 -20.89 23.71
C THR A 118 -10.87 -20.15 24.94
N THR A 119 -9.59 -19.76 24.92
CA THR A 119 -8.89 -19.14 26.06
C THR A 119 -8.60 -17.65 25.89
N LEU A 120 -8.83 -17.11 24.69
CA LEU A 120 -8.51 -15.72 24.38
C LEU A 120 -9.46 -14.75 25.10
N THR A 121 -8.89 -13.80 25.85
CA THR A 121 -9.66 -12.81 26.61
C THR A 121 -9.26 -11.37 26.32
N ARG A 122 -8.07 -11.15 25.75
CA ARG A 122 -7.54 -9.81 25.44
C ARG A 122 -7.53 -9.55 23.94
N GLN A 123 -7.77 -8.30 23.57
CA GLN A 123 -7.76 -7.82 22.20
C GLN A 123 -6.43 -8.14 21.47
N GLN A 124 -5.29 -7.89 22.12
CA GLN A 124 -3.97 -8.18 21.57
C GLN A 124 -3.74 -9.66 21.24
N ASP A 125 -4.31 -10.56 22.06
CA ASP A 125 -4.17 -12.00 21.85
C ASP A 125 -4.97 -12.45 20.62
N TYR A 126 -6.11 -11.81 20.33
CA TYR A 126 -6.87 -12.02 19.10
C TYR A 126 -6.11 -11.57 17.85
N TYR A 127 -5.36 -10.45 17.89
CA TYR A 127 -4.51 -10.06 16.75
C TYR A 127 -3.40 -11.05 16.48
N SER A 128 -2.71 -11.47 17.54
CA SER A 128 -1.64 -12.45 17.44
C SER A 128 -2.17 -13.81 16.93
N PHE A 129 -3.35 -14.22 17.39
CA PHE A 129 -4.05 -15.40 16.90
C PHE A 129 -4.41 -15.28 15.42
N SER A 130 -5.04 -14.19 14.99
CA SER A 130 -5.44 -13.98 13.59
C SER A 130 -4.25 -13.92 12.65
N ALA A 131 -3.15 -13.25 13.03
CA ALA A 131 -1.92 -13.22 12.23
C ALA A 131 -1.30 -14.62 12.09
N GLN A 132 -1.29 -15.44 13.14
CA GLN A 132 -0.80 -16.82 13.04
C GLN A 132 -1.73 -17.71 12.21
N LEU A 133 -3.05 -17.54 12.34
CA LEU A 133 -4.03 -18.28 11.57
C LEU A 133 -3.95 -17.95 10.07
N ALA A 134 -3.65 -16.70 9.72
CA ALA A 134 -3.34 -16.28 8.36
C ALA A 134 -2.14 -17.02 7.77
N VAL A 135 -1.05 -17.18 8.52
CA VAL A 135 0.12 -17.99 8.12
C VAL A 135 -0.30 -19.44 7.87
N ASP A 136 -1.03 -20.04 8.80
CA ASP A 136 -1.46 -21.44 8.71
C ASP A 136 -2.43 -21.66 7.54
N LEU A 137 -3.27 -20.67 7.24
CA LEU A 137 -4.15 -20.67 6.07
C LEU A 137 -3.33 -20.66 4.77
N THR A 138 -2.28 -19.82 4.66
CA THR A 138 -1.39 -19.87 3.49
C THR A 138 -0.80 -21.27 3.30
N GLU A 139 -0.29 -21.90 4.36
CA GLU A 139 0.29 -23.25 4.28
C GLU A 139 -0.75 -24.31 3.89
N ALA A 140 -1.98 -24.20 4.39
CA ALA A 140 -3.08 -25.08 3.99
C ALA A 140 -3.45 -24.90 2.51
N GLN A 141 -3.46 -23.66 2.02
CA GLN A 141 -3.72 -23.34 0.62
C GLN A 141 -2.63 -23.85 -0.32
N LYS A 142 -1.36 -23.77 0.09
CA LYS A 142 -0.23 -24.38 -0.63
C LYS A 142 -0.42 -25.89 -0.77
N ALA A 143 -0.71 -26.57 0.33
CA ALA A 143 -0.98 -28.01 0.33
C ALA A 143 -2.20 -28.36 -0.55
N ARG A 144 -3.28 -27.56 -0.48
CA ARG A 144 -4.47 -27.73 -1.35
C ARG A 144 -4.15 -27.56 -2.83
N ALA A 145 -3.25 -26.65 -3.18
CA ALA A 145 -2.78 -26.48 -4.55
C ALA A 145 -1.90 -27.65 -5.04
N GLY A 146 -1.38 -28.50 -4.14
CA GLY A 146 -0.59 -29.68 -4.51
C GLY A 146 0.65 -29.36 -5.35
N GLY A 147 1.29 -28.22 -5.11
CA GLY A 147 2.43 -27.73 -5.89
C GLY A 147 2.06 -27.14 -7.27
N ASN A 148 0.77 -27.02 -7.60
CA ASN A 148 0.33 -26.42 -8.86
C ASN A 148 0.23 -24.88 -8.74
N ALA A 149 1.14 -24.19 -9.43
CA ALA A 149 1.19 -22.72 -9.45
C ALA A 149 -0.09 -22.08 -10.04
N GLN A 150 -0.68 -22.67 -11.08
CA GLN A 150 -1.92 -22.17 -11.66
C GLN A 150 -3.09 -22.29 -10.67
N SER A 151 -3.18 -23.40 -9.93
CA SER A 151 -4.18 -23.58 -8.88
C SER A 151 -3.97 -22.59 -7.74
N LEU A 152 -2.73 -22.35 -7.31
CA LEU A 152 -2.43 -21.38 -6.26
C LEU A 152 -2.74 -19.94 -6.70
N LEU A 153 -2.49 -19.59 -7.97
CA LEU A 153 -2.85 -18.29 -8.53
C LEU A 153 -4.37 -18.08 -8.56
N SER A 154 -5.13 -19.13 -8.89
CA SER A 154 -6.59 -19.09 -8.82
C SER A 154 -7.09 -18.86 -7.39
N ILE A 155 -6.45 -19.48 -6.39
CA ILE A 155 -6.77 -19.28 -4.97
C ILE A 155 -6.49 -17.84 -4.56
N LEU A 156 -5.31 -17.30 -4.89
CA LEU A 156 -4.95 -15.90 -4.61
C LEU A 156 -5.96 -14.92 -5.23
N LYS A 157 -6.31 -15.13 -6.50
CA LYS A 157 -7.28 -14.29 -7.22
C LYS A 157 -8.65 -14.31 -6.51
N GLU A 158 -9.15 -15.49 -6.17
CA GLU A 158 -10.43 -15.66 -5.50
C GLU A 158 -10.43 -14.98 -4.11
N GLU A 159 -9.36 -15.16 -3.32
CA GLU A 159 -9.24 -14.52 -2.00
C GLU A 159 -9.26 -12.99 -2.12
N GLY A 160 -8.45 -12.41 -3.01
CA GLY A 160 -8.43 -10.95 -3.23
C GLY A 160 -9.79 -10.44 -3.70
N GLU A 161 -10.41 -11.09 -4.69
CA GLU A 161 -11.75 -10.70 -5.16
C GLU A 161 -12.79 -10.75 -4.04
N ASN A 162 -12.77 -11.79 -3.20
CA ASN A 162 -13.70 -11.94 -2.08
C ASN A 162 -13.45 -10.90 -0.97
N TRP A 163 -12.19 -10.74 -0.55
CA TRP A 163 -11.84 -9.82 0.52
C TRP A 163 -12.07 -8.37 0.10
N GLY A 164 -11.59 -7.96 -1.07
CA GLY A 164 -11.79 -6.62 -1.60
C GLY A 164 -13.27 -6.24 -1.70
N ASN A 165 -14.12 -7.15 -2.22
CA ASN A 165 -15.55 -6.91 -2.31
C ASN A 165 -16.23 -6.73 -0.94
N ALA A 166 -15.75 -7.43 0.09
CA ALA A 166 -16.24 -7.30 1.45
C ALA A 166 -15.69 -6.05 2.18
N HIS A 167 -14.56 -5.52 1.75
CA HIS A 167 -13.83 -4.42 2.41
C HIS A 167 -13.69 -3.20 1.49
N LYS A 168 -14.84 -2.71 1.02
CA LYS A 168 -14.93 -1.45 0.28
C LYS A 168 -14.80 -0.26 1.22
N TRP A 169 -14.06 0.75 0.79
CA TRP A 169 -14.12 2.09 1.36
C TRP A 169 -14.91 3.01 0.43
N HIS A 170 -16.01 3.55 0.94
CA HIS A 170 -16.80 4.55 0.24
C HIS A 170 -16.17 5.93 0.45
N ASN A 171 -15.63 6.50 -0.62
CA ASN A 171 -14.94 7.77 -0.58
C ASN A 171 -15.95 8.94 -0.56
N PRO A 172 -16.01 9.75 0.50
CA PRO A 172 -16.92 10.90 0.55
C PRO A 172 -16.55 12.01 -0.44
N TYR A 173 -15.30 12.05 -0.94
CA TYR A 173 -14.83 13.11 -1.84
C TYR A 173 -15.41 12.98 -3.26
N ASP A 174 -15.47 11.76 -3.79
CA ASP A 174 -15.95 11.49 -5.16
C ASP A 174 -17.16 10.55 -5.23
N GLY A 175 -17.65 10.06 -4.09
CA GLY A 175 -18.79 9.17 -3.97
C GLY A 175 -18.57 7.76 -4.52
N LYS A 176 -17.31 7.34 -4.74
CA LYS A 176 -16.97 6.02 -5.29
C LYS A 176 -16.53 5.04 -4.22
N ASP A 177 -16.72 3.76 -4.50
CA ASP A 177 -16.19 2.67 -3.68
C ASP A 177 -14.83 2.22 -4.19
N TYR A 178 -13.89 2.03 -3.27
CA TYR A 178 -12.55 1.54 -3.52
C TYR A 178 -12.29 0.25 -2.75
N LEU A 179 -11.72 -0.75 -3.43
CA LEU A 179 -11.27 -1.99 -2.79
C LEU A 179 -9.93 -1.75 -2.10
N LEU A 180 -9.87 -2.07 -0.81
CA LEU A 180 -8.70 -1.75 0.03
C LEU A 180 -7.46 -2.60 -0.27
N ASP A 181 -7.61 -3.70 -1.00
CA ASP A 181 -6.58 -4.62 -1.45
C ASP A 181 -6.27 -4.49 -2.95
N SER A 182 -6.57 -3.35 -3.57
CA SER A 182 -6.39 -3.15 -5.03
C SER A 182 -5.03 -3.60 -5.58
N SER A 183 -3.96 -3.56 -4.79
CA SER A 183 -2.64 -4.09 -5.15
C SER A 183 -2.59 -5.60 -5.42
N TYR A 184 -3.56 -6.37 -4.90
CA TYR A 184 -3.67 -7.83 -5.04
C TYR A 184 -4.63 -8.27 -6.15
N LEU A 185 -5.22 -7.33 -6.87
CA LEU A 185 -6.24 -7.61 -7.88
C LEU A 185 -5.67 -7.60 -9.29
N GLU A 186 -6.52 -7.96 -10.25
CA GLU A 186 -6.33 -7.66 -11.67
C GLU A 186 -7.22 -6.47 -12.03
N LEU A 187 -6.60 -5.30 -12.18
CA LEU A 187 -7.30 -4.07 -12.51
C LEU A 187 -7.40 -3.90 -14.03
N ASP A 188 -8.39 -3.12 -14.50
CA ASP A 188 -8.73 -2.97 -15.93
C ASP A 188 -7.55 -2.56 -16.83
N ASP A 189 -6.60 -1.78 -16.29
CA ASP A 189 -5.42 -1.30 -17.01
C ASP A 189 -4.23 -2.29 -16.99
N GLY A 190 -4.42 -3.51 -16.46
CA GLY A 190 -3.38 -4.53 -16.33
C GLY A 190 -2.43 -4.32 -15.14
N TYR A 191 -2.83 -3.51 -14.16
CA TYR A 191 -2.07 -3.30 -12.92
C TYR A 191 -2.55 -4.21 -11.78
N GLY A 192 -1.68 -4.36 -10.79
CA GLY A 192 -1.85 -5.24 -9.63
C GLY A 192 -0.97 -6.49 -9.71
N VAL A 193 -0.92 -7.27 -8.63
CA VAL A 193 -0.03 -8.43 -8.55
C VAL A 193 -0.46 -9.59 -9.46
N ILE A 194 -1.74 -9.71 -9.77
CA ILE A 194 -2.26 -10.84 -10.56
C ILE A 194 -1.74 -10.82 -12.01
N PRO A 195 -1.81 -9.69 -12.75
CA PRO A 195 -1.18 -9.60 -14.06
C PRO A 195 0.31 -9.94 -14.07
N ASP A 196 1.07 -9.46 -13.08
CA ASP A 196 2.50 -9.73 -12.94
C ASP A 196 2.75 -11.25 -12.80
N LEU A 197 2.05 -11.90 -11.85
CA LEU A 197 2.19 -13.34 -11.61
C LEU A 197 1.68 -14.19 -12.79
N LYS A 198 0.64 -13.76 -13.51
CA LYS A 198 0.21 -14.42 -14.76
C LYS A 198 1.29 -14.36 -15.83
N ALA A 199 1.95 -13.22 -15.98
CA ALA A 199 3.04 -13.05 -16.93
C ALA A 199 4.25 -13.92 -16.54
N GLU A 200 4.59 -13.97 -15.25
CA GLU A 200 5.64 -14.85 -14.73
C GLU A 200 5.31 -16.33 -14.96
N LEU A 201 4.08 -16.76 -14.71
CA LEU A 201 3.63 -18.14 -14.96
C LEU A 201 3.66 -18.49 -16.45
N ALA A 202 3.28 -17.57 -17.33
CA ALA A 202 3.34 -17.77 -18.77
C ALA A 202 4.78 -17.90 -19.30
N GLN A 203 5.75 -17.22 -18.66
CA GLN A 203 7.16 -17.25 -19.05
C GLN A 203 7.94 -18.41 -18.39
N GLY A 204 7.68 -18.65 -17.11
CA GLY A 204 8.43 -19.58 -16.26
C GLY A 204 7.78 -20.95 -16.07
N GLY A 205 6.52 -21.14 -16.51
CA GLY A 205 5.77 -22.38 -16.32
C GLY A 205 5.71 -22.82 -14.86
N SER A 206 5.77 -24.12 -14.60
CA SER A 206 5.73 -24.72 -13.25
C SER A 206 7.05 -24.61 -12.46
N SER A 207 7.82 -23.53 -12.64
CA SER A 207 9.05 -23.34 -11.86
C SER A 207 8.72 -23.14 -10.38
N GLN A 208 9.57 -23.69 -9.49
CA GLN A 208 9.43 -23.51 -8.05
C GLN A 208 9.39 -22.02 -7.67
N LYS A 209 10.19 -21.19 -8.34
CA LYS A 209 10.21 -19.74 -8.12
C LYS A 209 8.83 -19.12 -8.33
N VAL A 210 8.16 -19.40 -9.46
CA VAL A 210 6.83 -18.85 -9.74
C VAL A 210 5.81 -19.32 -8.70
N TYR A 211 5.89 -20.59 -8.29
CA TYR A 211 5.05 -21.10 -7.20
C TYR A 211 5.30 -20.33 -5.88
N ASP A 212 6.56 -20.10 -5.53
CA ASP A 212 6.96 -19.37 -4.33
C ASP A 212 6.52 -17.89 -4.38
N ASP A 213 6.59 -17.24 -5.54
CA ASP A 213 6.15 -15.86 -5.71
C ASP A 213 4.63 -15.72 -5.51
N ILE A 214 3.84 -16.65 -6.06
CA ILE A 214 2.38 -16.69 -5.84
C ILE A 214 2.07 -16.99 -4.37
N ALA A 215 2.79 -17.94 -3.77
CA ALA A 215 2.68 -18.25 -2.34
C ALA A 215 2.98 -17.04 -1.46
N ASN A 216 4.01 -16.26 -1.79
CA ASN A 216 4.38 -15.06 -1.07
C ASN A 216 3.34 -13.94 -1.23
N ALA A 217 2.77 -13.78 -2.43
CA ALA A 217 1.67 -12.83 -2.65
C ALA A 217 0.42 -13.22 -1.84
N LEU A 218 0.07 -14.51 -1.76
CA LEU A 218 -1.02 -14.99 -0.90
C LEU A 218 -0.73 -14.79 0.58
N PHE A 219 0.51 -15.04 1.00
CA PHE A 219 0.94 -14.76 2.36
C PHE A 219 0.80 -13.28 2.70
N HIS A 220 1.25 -12.38 1.82
CA HIS A 220 1.13 -10.94 2.01
C HIS A 220 -0.33 -10.47 2.06
N LEU A 221 -1.20 -11.02 1.21
CA LEU A 221 -2.64 -10.73 1.26
C LEU A 221 -3.19 -11.06 2.65
N TYR A 222 -2.94 -12.26 3.17
CA TYR A 222 -3.42 -12.60 4.51
C TYR A 222 -2.77 -11.78 5.63
N MET A 223 -1.53 -11.30 5.47
CA MET A 223 -0.95 -10.31 6.38
C MET A 223 -1.67 -8.97 6.31
N LEU A 224 -2.09 -8.52 5.12
CA LEU A 224 -2.88 -7.31 4.94
C LEU A 224 -4.23 -7.46 5.64
N GLU A 225 -4.92 -8.59 5.44
CA GLU A 225 -6.20 -8.85 6.08
C GLU A 225 -6.10 -8.89 7.61
N ALA A 226 -5.06 -9.54 8.13
CA ALA A 226 -4.81 -9.61 9.57
C ALA A 226 -4.50 -8.22 10.14
N ASN A 227 -3.69 -7.43 9.43
CA ASN A 227 -3.32 -6.08 9.83
C ASN A 227 -4.47 -5.08 9.74
N PHE A 228 -5.35 -5.20 8.75
CA PHE A 228 -6.55 -4.37 8.64
C PHE A 228 -7.44 -4.44 9.89
N ASN A 229 -7.43 -5.60 10.56
CA ASN A 229 -8.17 -5.83 11.78
C ASN A 229 -7.39 -5.42 13.04
N ASP A 230 -6.08 -5.19 12.94
CA ASP A 230 -5.22 -4.76 14.04
C ASP A 230 -5.46 -3.28 14.36
N THR A 231 -5.71 -2.98 15.64
CA THR A 231 -5.88 -1.60 16.11
C THR A 231 -4.64 -1.07 16.82
N THR A 232 -3.55 -1.85 16.82
CA THR A 232 -2.24 -1.39 17.27
C THR A 232 -1.94 -0.07 16.54
N PRO A 233 -1.57 1.01 17.26
CA PRO A 233 -1.25 2.27 16.59
C PRO A 233 -0.15 2.08 15.55
N TYR A 234 -0.25 2.74 14.39
CA TYR A 234 0.69 2.58 13.27
C TYR A 234 2.17 2.74 13.66
N ASN A 235 2.44 3.50 14.72
CA ASN A 235 3.75 3.79 15.27
C ASN A 235 4.23 2.80 16.34
N LYS A 236 3.68 1.58 16.32
CA LYS A 236 4.08 0.46 17.17
C LYS A 236 4.35 -0.77 16.31
N GLU A 237 5.03 -1.74 16.91
CA GLU A 237 5.26 -3.05 16.29
C GLU A 237 3.95 -3.81 16.13
N HIS A 238 3.74 -4.40 14.96
CA HIS A 238 2.57 -5.22 14.65
C HIS A 238 2.89 -6.72 14.68
N PRO A 239 1.96 -7.60 15.08
CA PRO A 239 2.13 -9.05 14.94
C PRO A 239 2.39 -9.47 13.50
N THR A 240 1.76 -8.83 12.52
CA THR A 240 1.97 -9.10 11.08
C THR A 240 3.39 -8.76 10.64
N ASP A 241 3.96 -7.64 11.09
CA ASP A 241 5.35 -7.28 10.82
C ASP A 241 6.31 -8.35 11.33
N ARG A 242 6.11 -8.87 12.56
CA ARG A 242 6.94 -9.96 13.10
C ARG A 242 6.83 -11.24 12.27
N GLN A 243 5.64 -11.58 11.79
CA GLN A 243 5.44 -12.74 10.93
C GLN A 243 6.12 -12.55 9.56
N LEU A 244 6.03 -11.37 8.96
CA LEU A 244 6.72 -11.02 7.73
C LEU A 244 8.25 -11.13 7.89
N LEU A 245 8.80 -10.55 8.96
CA LEU A 245 10.24 -10.64 9.26
C LEU A 245 10.69 -12.09 9.46
N LYS A 246 9.90 -12.91 10.15
CA LYS A 246 10.20 -14.33 10.35
C LYS A 246 10.11 -15.13 9.06
N HIS A 247 9.07 -14.92 8.26
CA HIS A 247 8.83 -15.63 6.99
C HIS A 247 10.00 -15.46 6.01
N TYR A 248 10.59 -14.26 5.97
CA TYR A 248 11.72 -13.95 5.10
C TYR A 248 13.10 -14.09 5.74
N ASP A 249 13.19 -14.61 6.98
CA ASP A 249 14.44 -14.62 7.76
C ASP A 249 15.11 -13.23 7.83
N ALA A 250 14.30 -12.18 7.86
CA ALA A 250 14.71 -10.78 7.82
C ALA A 250 14.82 -10.16 9.22
N GLN A 251 14.99 -10.99 10.24
CA GLN A 251 15.14 -10.56 11.63
C GLN A 251 16.53 -10.00 11.93
N ASN A 252 17.49 -10.16 11.01
CA ASN A 252 18.84 -9.59 11.13
C ASN A 252 19.02 -8.47 10.09
N GLY A 253 19.58 -7.34 10.51
CA GLY A 253 19.76 -6.17 9.64
C GLY A 253 18.59 -5.18 9.66
N GLN A 254 18.57 -4.28 8.67
CA GLN A 254 17.58 -3.21 8.56
C GLN A 254 16.48 -3.57 7.55
N VAL A 255 15.23 -3.44 7.96
CA VAL A 255 14.06 -3.75 7.15
C VAL A 255 13.03 -2.63 7.26
N LEU A 256 12.47 -2.22 6.12
CA LEU A 256 11.28 -1.38 6.05
C LEU A 256 10.06 -2.27 5.83
N VAL A 257 8.98 -2.04 6.56
CA VAL A 257 7.71 -2.76 6.40
C VAL A 257 6.62 -1.73 6.10
N VAL A 258 5.94 -1.86 4.97
CA VAL A 258 4.87 -0.95 4.54
C VAL A 258 3.54 -1.69 4.55
N SER A 259 2.60 -1.20 5.35
CA SER A 259 1.20 -1.63 5.31
C SER A 259 0.41 -0.76 4.33
N LEU A 260 -0.18 -1.40 3.32
CA LEU A 260 -1.03 -0.74 2.33
C LEU A 260 -2.38 -0.30 2.90
N THR A 261 -2.90 -0.93 3.94
CA THR A 261 -4.19 -0.52 4.55
C THR A 261 -4.01 0.60 5.56
N GLU A 262 -2.95 0.57 6.36
CA GLU A 262 -2.62 1.64 7.29
C GLU A 262 -1.99 2.86 6.60
N GLN A 263 -1.46 2.68 5.38
CA GLN A 263 -0.61 3.68 4.73
C GLN A 263 0.50 4.14 5.67
N ALA A 264 1.20 3.17 6.24
CA ALA A 264 2.28 3.39 7.20
C ALA A 264 3.51 2.56 6.84
N LEU A 265 4.68 3.14 7.09
CA LEU A 265 5.98 2.50 6.96
C LEU A 265 6.61 2.38 8.35
N ARG A 266 7.00 1.17 8.73
CA ARG A 266 7.68 0.85 9.99
C ARG A 266 9.10 0.36 9.72
N VAL A 267 10.03 0.78 10.57
CA VAL A 267 11.46 0.54 10.43
C VAL A 267 11.90 -0.42 11.52
N TYR A 268 12.55 -1.50 11.12
CA TYR A 268 13.10 -2.51 12.01
C TYR A 268 14.63 -2.59 11.86
N GLU A 269 15.31 -2.74 12.99
CA GLU A 269 16.74 -3.01 13.04
C GLU A 269 16.98 -4.23 13.93
N ASN A 270 17.54 -5.30 13.35
CA ASN A 270 17.75 -6.59 14.01
C ASN A 270 16.47 -7.12 14.68
N GLY A 271 15.35 -7.01 13.96
CA GLY A 271 14.04 -7.46 14.41
C GLY A 271 13.39 -6.57 15.48
N GLN A 272 14.03 -5.46 15.86
CA GLN A 272 13.48 -4.51 16.82
C GLN A 272 12.85 -3.32 16.10
N PHE A 273 11.62 -2.97 16.48
CA PHE A 273 10.96 -1.75 16.00
C PHE A 273 11.75 -0.51 16.43
N THR A 274 11.98 0.42 15.50
CA THR A 274 12.75 1.65 15.75
C THR A 274 11.96 2.92 15.45
N LYS A 275 11.25 2.95 14.32
CA LYS A 275 10.58 4.15 13.83
C LYS A 275 9.40 3.82 12.95
N ALA A 276 8.47 4.77 12.83
CA ALA A 276 7.36 4.67 11.90
C ALA A 276 7.03 6.02 11.27
N PHE A 277 6.46 5.98 10.07
CA PHE A 277 6.08 7.13 9.27
C PHE A 277 4.72 6.84 8.62
N LEU A 278 3.85 7.84 8.55
CA LEU A 278 2.71 7.78 7.63
C LEU A 278 3.22 8.03 6.22
N VAL A 279 2.64 7.32 5.26
CA VAL A 279 3.02 7.39 3.85
C VAL A 279 1.79 7.59 2.97
N THR A 280 2.00 7.83 1.69
CA THR A 280 0.97 7.63 0.67
C THR A 280 1.52 6.74 -0.42
N THR A 281 0.82 5.66 -0.71
CA THR A 281 1.21 4.66 -1.71
C THR A 281 0.48 4.91 -3.04
N GLY A 282 0.63 3.98 -3.98
CA GLY A 282 0.02 4.04 -5.30
C GLY A 282 -1.50 4.14 -5.23
N ARG A 283 -2.07 4.96 -6.10
CA ARG A 283 -3.52 5.10 -6.24
C ARG A 283 -4.18 3.81 -6.72
N TYR A 284 -5.50 3.74 -6.61
CA TYR A 284 -6.27 2.54 -6.95
C TYR A 284 -5.92 1.92 -8.31
N ASN A 285 -5.83 2.70 -9.40
CA ASN A 285 -5.52 2.19 -10.75
C ASN A 285 -4.01 2.09 -11.07
N ARG A 286 -3.14 2.51 -10.14
CA ARG A 286 -1.67 2.38 -10.21
C ARG A 286 -1.14 2.00 -8.83
N PRO A 287 -1.57 0.86 -8.27
CA PRO A 287 -1.29 0.50 -6.90
C PRO A 287 0.21 0.24 -6.70
N THR A 288 0.68 0.44 -5.47
CA THR A 288 2.01 -0.03 -5.07
C THR A 288 1.98 -1.56 -4.96
N PRO A 289 2.88 -2.29 -5.67
CA PRO A 289 2.88 -3.74 -5.67
C PRO A 289 3.31 -4.29 -4.30
N PRO A 290 2.64 -5.33 -3.79
CA PRO A 290 3.10 -6.03 -2.60
C PRO A 290 4.31 -6.89 -2.96
N GLY A 291 5.17 -7.19 -1.98
CA GLY A 291 6.39 -7.96 -2.22
C GLY A 291 7.49 -7.64 -1.24
N ILE A 292 8.59 -8.39 -1.34
CA ILE A 292 9.85 -8.09 -0.66
C ILE A 292 10.88 -7.66 -1.70
N PHE A 293 11.50 -6.51 -1.48
CA PHE A 293 12.41 -5.90 -2.45
C PHE A 293 13.69 -5.37 -1.81
N PRO A 294 14.84 -5.39 -2.52
CA PRO A 294 16.06 -4.73 -2.07
C PRO A 294 15.99 -3.21 -2.32
N LEU A 295 16.42 -2.43 -1.33
CA LEU A 295 16.64 -1.00 -1.49
C LEU A 295 17.96 -0.74 -2.23
N SER A 296 17.91 0.11 -3.24
CA SER A 296 19.05 0.43 -4.11
C SER A 296 18.91 1.84 -4.67
N ASP A 297 19.90 2.30 -5.44
CA ASP A 297 19.88 3.55 -6.21
C ASP A 297 19.39 4.76 -5.39
N TYR A 298 20.14 5.09 -4.34
CA TYR A 298 19.89 6.24 -3.46
C TYR A 298 20.38 7.50 -4.18
N LEU A 299 19.44 8.30 -4.71
CA LEU A 299 19.76 9.49 -5.50
C LEU A 299 19.14 10.75 -4.88
N THR A 300 19.78 11.89 -5.14
CA THR A 300 19.30 13.20 -4.73
C THR A 300 18.96 14.08 -5.92
N ASN A 301 18.03 15.02 -5.75
CA ASN A 301 17.64 16.01 -6.79
C ASN A 301 17.21 15.35 -8.11
N GLN A 302 16.40 14.29 -8.00
CA GLN A 302 15.96 13.53 -9.17
C GLN A 302 14.76 14.20 -9.83
N LEU A 303 14.86 14.43 -11.14
CA LEU A 303 13.71 14.84 -11.96
C LEU A 303 12.83 13.62 -12.24
N MET A 304 11.59 13.66 -11.79
CA MET A 304 10.54 12.68 -12.07
C MET A 304 9.61 13.21 -13.14
N MET A 305 9.33 12.39 -14.15
CA MET A 305 8.42 12.73 -15.24
C MET A 305 7.67 11.47 -15.70
N THR A 306 6.44 11.64 -16.15
CA THR A 306 5.70 10.57 -16.84
C THR A 306 6.11 10.48 -18.31
N LEU A 307 5.90 9.32 -18.92
CA LEU A 307 5.97 9.15 -20.38
C LEU A 307 4.62 9.42 -21.06
N GLU A 308 3.57 9.58 -20.26
CA GLU A 308 2.21 9.83 -20.73
C GLU A 308 2.09 11.25 -21.31
N PRO A 309 1.30 11.46 -22.37
CA PRO A 309 1.12 12.78 -22.95
C PRO A 309 0.21 13.67 -22.06
N PRO A 310 0.37 15.01 -22.09
CA PRO A 310 -0.58 15.92 -21.46
C PRO A 310 -2.02 15.62 -21.87
N GLY A 311 -2.91 15.52 -20.89
CA GLY A 311 -4.31 15.12 -21.08
C GLY A 311 -4.60 13.63 -20.85
N SER A 312 -3.57 12.79 -20.71
CA SER A 312 -3.72 11.43 -20.16
C SER A 312 -4.15 11.50 -18.68
N PRO A 313 -5.04 10.62 -18.20
CA PRO A 313 -5.33 10.48 -16.76
C PRO A 313 -4.10 10.16 -15.90
N GLU A 314 -3.04 9.69 -16.55
CA GLU A 314 -1.78 9.24 -15.95
C GLU A 314 -0.64 10.27 -16.12
N TYR A 315 -0.98 11.45 -16.64
CA TYR A 315 -0.04 12.56 -16.76
C TYR A 315 0.12 13.29 -15.42
N TYR A 316 1.37 13.61 -15.09
CA TYR A 316 1.72 14.56 -14.04
C TYR A 316 2.85 15.47 -14.53
N ASP A 317 2.88 16.71 -14.05
CA ASP A 317 3.92 17.65 -14.45
C ASP A 317 5.29 17.20 -13.92
N PRO A 318 6.38 17.40 -14.67
CA PRO A 318 7.72 17.08 -14.20
C PRO A 318 8.01 17.75 -12.86
N VAL A 319 8.51 16.97 -11.91
CA VAL A 319 8.78 17.42 -10.55
C VAL A 319 10.17 16.98 -10.11
N THR A 320 10.92 17.87 -9.47
CA THR A 320 12.21 17.51 -8.87
C THR A 320 11.99 17.16 -7.40
N VAL A 321 12.38 15.95 -7.01
CA VAL A 321 12.32 15.46 -5.63
C VAL A 321 13.71 15.47 -5.01
N ASN A 322 13.78 15.64 -3.69
CA ASN A 322 15.04 15.80 -2.98
C ASN A 322 15.77 14.47 -2.81
N TYR A 323 15.03 13.40 -2.52
CA TYR A 323 15.57 12.06 -2.27
C TYR A 323 14.74 11.01 -3.00
N THR A 324 15.41 10.03 -3.59
CA THR A 324 14.79 8.82 -4.12
C THR A 324 15.56 7.58 -3.66
N ILE A 325 14.82 6.51 -3.38
CA ILE A 325 15.37 5.19 -3.08
C ILE A 325 14.58 4.19 -3.92
N LYS A 326 15.26 3.45 -4.81
CA LYS A 326 14.60 2.44 -5.62
C LYS A 326 14.35 1.18 -4.80
N PHE A 327 13.13 0.67 -4.85
CA PHE A 327 12.82 -0.66 -4.32
C PHE A 327 12.53 -1.68 -5.42
N ARG A 328 11.85 -1.29 -6.50
CA ARG A 328 11.59 -2.18 -7.64
C ARG A 328 11.95 -1.46 -8.94
N ASP A 329 12.33 -2.24 -9.96
CA ASP A 329 12.64 -1.70 -11.29
C ASP A 329 11.41 -1.02 -11.91
N VAL A 330 11.54 -0.41 -13.10
CA VAL A 330 10.45 0.32 -13.79
C VAL A 330 9.82 1.48 -12.99
N GLY A 331 10.60 2.10 -12.10
CA GLY A 331 10.27 3.41 -11.51
C GLY A 331 9.54 3.36 -10.17
N TYR A 332 9.58 2.24 -9.46
CA TYR A 332 9.03 2.11 -8.11
C TYR A 332 10.04 2.60 -7.05
N LEU A 333 9.74 3.76 -6.48
CA LEU A 333 10.62 4.50 -5.59
C LEU A 333 9.96 4.79 -4.24
N LEU A 334 10.75 4.86 -3.17
CA LEU A 334 10.45 5.76 -2.06
C LEU A 334 10.95 7.14 -2.47
N HIS A 335 10.11 8.15 -2.42
CA HIS A 335 10.53 9.53 -2.71
C HIS A 335 9.74 10.54 -1.88
N ASP A 336 10.33 11.72 -1.69
CA ASP A 336 9.66 12.77 -0.95
C ASP A 336 8.64 13.49 -1.83
N THR A 337 7.60 14.00 -1.19
CA THR A 337 6.54 14.77 -1.84
C THR A 337 6.33 16.08 -1.11
N TRP A 338 7.24 17.04 -1.29
CA TRP A 338 7.21 18.33 -0.59
C TRP A 338 5.93 19.15 -0.85
N TRP A 339 5.19 18.83 -1.92
CA TRP A 339 3.91 19.42 -2.28
C TRP A 339 2.71 18.85 -1.49
N ARG A 340 2.84 17.67 -0.88
CA ARG A 340 1.78 16.98 -0.11
C ARG A 340 1.89 17.29 1.38
N LYS A 341 0.75 17.52 2.04
CA LYS A 341 0.67 17.71 3.50
C LYS A 341 0.01 16.55 4.24
N ASP A 342 -0.90 15.83 3.59
CA ASP A 342 -1.64 14.74 4.21
C ASP A 342 -1.09 13.38 3.79
N TYR A 343 -0.85 12.53 4.79
CA TYR A 343 -0.31 11.17 4.65
C TYR A 343 -1.09 10.24 5.58
N GLY A 344 -1.09 8.94 5.30
CA GLY A 344 -1.79 7.94 6.10
C GLY A 344 -3.06 7.43 5.43
N PRO A 345 -3.95 6.75 6.19
CA PRO A 345 -5.05 5.98 5.62
C PRO A 345 -5.88 6.79 4.62
N TYR A 346 -6.27 6.15 3.53
CA TYR A 346 -7.12 6.68 2.46
C TYR A 346 -6.50 7.77 1.56
N THR A 347 -5.30 8.28 1.87
CA THR A 347 -4.60 9.26 1.02
C THR A 347 -4.16 8.70 -0.34
N GLN A 348 -4.21 7.38 -0.53
CA GLN A 348 -4.02 6.74 -1.83
C GLN A 348 -5.22 6.94 -2.77
N PHE A 349 -6.40 7.29 -2.24
CA PHE A 349 -7.59 7.55 -3.03
C PHE A 349 -7.82 9.05 -3.24
N PRO A 350 -8.73 9.48 -4.12
CA PRO A 350 -9.02 10.89 -4.32
C PRO A 350 -9.45 11.59 -3.02
N HIS A 351 -8.79 12.69 -2.68
CA HIS A 351 -9.08 13.47 -1.48
C HIS A 351 -8.67 14.92 -1.68
N GLN A 352 -9.06 15.78 -0.74
CA GLN A 352 -8.54 17.14 -0.64
C GLN A 352 -7.34 17.15 0.30
N ASP A 353 -6.14 17.41 -0.24
CA ASP A 353 -4.94 17.63 0.57
C ASP A 353 -4.99 19.02 1.23
N SER A 354 -4.63 19.08 2.52
CA SER A 354 -4.65 20.30 3.33
C SER A 354 -3.65 21.37 2.86
N GLY A 355 -2.65 21.00 2.06
CA GLY A 355 -1.73 21.91 1.39
C GLY A 355 -2.31 22.58 0.14
N GLY A 356 -3.44 22.09 -0.38
CA GLY A 356 -4.14 22.65 -1.54
C GLY A 356 -3.47 22.38 -2.89
N ASP A 357 -2.37 21.62 -2.93
CA ASP A 357 -1.74 21.22 -4.18
C ASP A 357 -2.57 20.12 -4.87
N LYS A 358 -2.93 20.35 -6.13
CA LYS A 358 -3.75 19.41 -6.90
C LYS A 358 -3.07 18.06 -7.12
N GLN A 359 -1.73 18.03 -7.17
CA GLN A 359 -0.96 16.81 -7.34
C GLN A 359 -0.93 15.94 -6.07
N ALA A 360 -1.33 16.50 -4.92
CA ALA A 360 -1.42 15.76 -3.66
C ALA A 360 -2.78 15.07 -3.45
N GLY A 361 -3.82 15.43 -4.21
CA GLY A 361 -5.20 14.98 -4.01
C GLY A 361 -5.52 13.53 -4.40
N THR A 362 -4.52 12.66 -4.62
CA THR A 362 -4.69 11.23 -4.87
C THR A 362 -3.37 10.49 -4.63
N GLY A 363 -3.37 9.16 -4.61
CA GLY A 363 -2.15 8.36 -4.48
C GLY A 363 -1.16 8.51 -5.63
N SER A 364 0.05 8.01 -5.42
CA SER A 364 1.15 8.06 -6.39
C SER A 364 0.88 7.13 -7.60
N HIS A 365 1.80 7.07 -8.56
CA HIS A 365 1.79 6.05 -9.62
C HIS A 365 2.46 4.73 -9.20
N GLY A 366 2.35 4.36 -7.92
CA GLY A 366 2.93 3.13 -7.35
C GLY A 366 4.14 3.34 -6.45
N CYS A 367 4.71 4.55 -6.41
CA CYS A 367 5.75 4.94 -5.44
C CYS A 367 5.21 5.00 -4.00
N VAL A 368 6.12 4.98 -3.03
CA VAL A 368 5.81 5.25 -1.62
C VAL A 368 6.24 6.68 -1.31
N ASN A 369 5.28 7.55 -1.02
CA ASN A 369 5.48 8.98 -0.78
C ASN A 369 5.63 9.26 0.71
N LEU A 370 6.61 10.07 1.07
CA LEU A 370 6.90 10.49 2.44
C LEU A 370 7.13 12.01 2.52
N PRO A 371 6.95 12.63 3.70
CA PRO A 371 7.47 13.95 3.96
C PRO A 371 8.99 14.02 3.75
N THR A 372 9.50 15.14 3.24
CA THR A 372 10.93 15.30 2.90
C THR A 372 11.87 15.00 4.05
N GLU A 373 11.54 15.45 5.27
CA GLU A 373 12.38 15.15 6.45
C GLU A 373 12.41 13.66 6.80
N GLN A 374 11.28 12.96 6.63
CA GLN A 374 11.15 11.55 6.98
C GLN A 374 11.88 10.67 5.97
N LEU A 375 11.74 10.95 4.67
CA LEU A 375 12.57 10.27 3.67
C LEU A 375 14.04 10.64 3.80
N GLY A 376 14.36 11.89 4.10
CA GLY A 376 15.73 12.31 4.40
C GLY A 376 16.33 11.50 5.55
N TRP A 377 15.55 11.19 6.59
CA TRP A 377 16.00 10.29 7.64
C TRP A 377 16.25 8.87 7.13
N ILE A 378 15.34 8.29 6.35
CA ILE A 378 15.52 6.94 5.76
C ILE A 378 16.78 6.90 4.88
N PHE A 379 16.95 7.90 4.02
CA PHE A 379 18.05 8.01 3.07
C PHE A 379 19.43 7.96 3.74
N HIS A 380 19.57 8.61 4.90
CA HIS A 380 20.84 8.68 5.61
C HIS A 380 21.07 7.53 6.60
N ASN A 381 20.01 6.82 7.04
CA ASN A 381 20.11 5.82 8.11
C ASN A 381 19.91 4.38 7.64
N ILE A 382 19.21 4.16 6.52
CA ILE A 382 18.93 2.81 5.98
C ILE A 382 19.90 2.51 4.84
N LYS A 383 20.66 1.42 4.98
CA LYS A 383 21.74 1.08 4.05
C LYS A 383 21.20 0.53 2.72
N PRO A 384 21.89 0.81 1.59
CA PRO A 384 21.65 0.05 0.36
C PRO A 384 21.78 -1.46 0.60
N GLY A 385 20.91 -2.24 -0.04
CA GLY A 385 20.80 -3.69 0.16
C GLY A 385 19.83 -4.12 1.27
N SER A 386 19.43 -3.20 2.17
CA SER A 386 18.31 -3.42 3.11
C SER A 386 17.04 -3.81 2.38
N LYS A 387 16.12 -4.49 3.08
CA LYS A 387 14.87 -4.95 2.49
C LYS A 387 13.73 -3.99 2.78
N ILE A 388 12.80 -3.89 1.84
CA ILE A 388 11.46 -3.36 2.07
C ILE A 388 10.44 -4.46 1.80
N ILE A 389 9.54 -4.68 2.73
CA ILE A 389 8.41 -5.60 2.63
C ILE A 389 7.15 -4.73 2.52
N ILE A 390 6.39 -4.89 1.45
CA ILE A 390 5.13 -4.18 1.21
C ILE A 390 4.02 -5.21 1.19
N TYR A 391 2.98 -5.00 2.00
CA TYR A 391 1.88 -5.93 2.11
C TYR A 391 0.53 -5.23 2.24
#